data_AF-A0A7J3LPY2-F1
#
_entry.id   AF-A0A7J3LPY2-F1
#
_cell.length_a   1.000
_cell.length_b   1.000
_cell.length_c   1.000
_cell.angle_alpha   90.00
_cell.angle_beta   90.00
_cell.angle_gamma   90.00
#
_symmetry.space_group_name_H-M   'P 1'
#
loop_
_entity.id
_entity.type
_entity.pdbx_description
1 polymer ?
#
loop_
_entity_poly.entity_id
_entity_poly.type
_entity_poly.pdbx_seq_one_letter_code
_entity_poly.pdbx_strand_id
1 'polypeptide(L)'
;MQDEKSLPPEAKEKLQQIKDQLDKFSKKLVEKFDKYVIGVSLLPPQKPENPEEKPDLSKINVLVLIDDSDSQNVNRQEVKDKLEKSVIKISESVNKELAPQVVILSELWQSCYDAKYELLQMIAISAPVYDKGMLAAIKISEVHKSMVLKKFERYIVSYVLSGSLVRGEATDQSDIDVMIIIDDTDVKKMTRAELKDKLRAIIIGMGIEAGEMTSIRNKLNIQVYILTDFWDSLREANPVIFTLLRDGVPFYDRGLFTPWKQMLKMGKIKPSQEAIELFMSSGEQMLKRVQFKLNEMGMEDIYYAILTPSQAALMLYGVAPPAPRETAKLMREIFVKKEKLLEESFVAILEKNIQVRKDIEHGTKKEISGKEIDFLLRNAEKFLKRINNLFKQIDGIKEKESVLHLYDTCVTAMRDVLKAEGIESVQDDQLDEIFDKEIVAKHLVPEKYHRMIHNLMKAKKDYDLGKLTKPEIEKAKKESNELIKFLIEYVQRKRGKEIEKAKIRVKHGDRYGEVILLEKTAFIIHDIDNEEKEISQADINENGGLGKLKESSIEALEKELVTAKIPPRTFIKQKIFEDLKGIFGKDVEILVGY
;
A
#
# COMPACT_ATOMS: atom_id res chain seq x y z
N MET A 1 1.34 43.77 -4.49
CA MET A 1 0.76 45.04 -4.01
C MET A 1 -0.19 44.72 -2.88
N GLN A 2 0.25 44.83 -1.62
CA GLN A 2 -0.63 44.61 -0.46
C GLN A 2 -0.90 45.89 0.35
N ASP A 3 -0.43 47.07 -0.12
CA ASP A 3 -0.56 48.35 0.60
C ASP A 3 -1.51 49.36 -0.06
N GLU A 4 -2.50 48.92 -0.84
CA GLU A 4 -3.57 49.84 -1.27
C GLU A 4 -4.49 50.26 -0.09
N LYS A 5 -4.44 49.58 1.06
CA LYS A 5 -5.31 49.87 2.21
C LYS A 5 -4.76 50.94 3.18
N SER A 6 -3.47 51.27 3.15
CA SER A 6 -2.83 52.20 4.11
C SER A 6 -2.52 53.60 3.54
N LEU A 7 -2.72 53.82 2.23
CA LEU A 7 -2.37 55.08 1.57
C LEU A 7 -3.46 56.16 1.73
N PRO A 8 -3.10 57.45 1.85
CA PRO A 8 -4.05 58.56 1.81
C PRO A 8 -4.90 58.57 0.51
N PRO A 9 -6.16 59.03 0.53
CA PRO A 9 -7.06 59.00 -0.64
C PRO A 9 -6.46 59.64 -1.90
N GLU A 10 -5.79 60.79 -1.74
CA GLU A 10 -5.12 61.53 -2.82
C GLU A 10 -3.97 60.74 -3.47
N ALA A 11 -3.21 59.99 -2.67
CA ALA A 11 -2.14 59.12 -3.17
C ALA A 11 -2.70 57.91 -3.93
N LYS A 12 -3.86 57.38 -3.53
CA LYS A 12 -4.54 56.28 -4.25
C LYS A 12 -5.04 56.74 -5.62
N GLU A 13 -5.64 57.92 -5.69
CA GLU A 13 -6.14 58.47 -6.94
C GLU A 13 -5.00 58.73 -7.94
N LYS A 14 -3.89 59.33 -7.48
CA LYS A 14 -2.69 59.53 -8.30
C LYS A 14 -2.08 58.20 -8.78
N LEU A 15 -2.00 57.19 -7.93
CA LEU A 15 -1.51 55.86 -8.33
C LEU A 15 -2.42 55.17 -9.35
N GLN A 16 -3.74 55.32 -9.20
CA GLN A 16 -4.69 54.77 -10.17
C GLN A 16 -4.56 55.45 -11.53
N GLN A 17 -4.40 56.77 -11.57
CA GLN A 17 -4.16 57.52 -12.81
C GLN A 17 -2.87 57.07 -13.51
N ILE A 18 -1.78 56.90 -12.75
CA ILE A 18 -0.51 56.38 -13.28
C ILE A 18 -0.71 54.98 -13.85
N LYS A 19 -1.42 54.09 -13.14
CA LYS A 19 -1.70 52.72 -13.59
C LYS A 19 -2.47 52.71 -14.92
N ASP A 20 -3.53 53.50 -15.04
CA ASP A 20 -4.34 53.57 -16.27
C ASP A 20 -3.51 54.10 -17.47
N GLN A 21 -2.59 55.04 -17.23
CA GLN A 21 -1.67 55.53 -18.25
C GLN A 21 -0.66 54.46 -18.67
N LEU A 22 -0.10 53.73 -17.71
CA LEU A 22 0.85 52.65 -17.98
C LEU A 22 0.21 51.48 -18.71
N ASP A 23 -1.04 51.13 -18.38
CA ASP A 23 -1.78 50.10 -19.10
C ASP A 23 -2.00 50.48 -20.56
N LYS A 24 -2.36 51.75 -20.83
CA LYS A 24 -2.49 52.27 -22.20
C LYS A 24 -1.15 52.27 -22.93
N PHE A 25 -0.08 52.69 -22.27
CA PHE A 25 1.26 52.70 -22.82
C PHE A 25 1.73 51.29 -23.16
N SER A 26 1.57 50.34 -22.24
CA SER A 26 1.94 48.94 -22.42
C SER A 26 1.16 48.29 -23.56
N LYS A 27 -0.16 48.52 -23.68
CA LYS A 27 -0.96 48.00 -24.80
C LYS A 27 -0.45 48.48 -26.15
N LYS A 28 -0.21 49.79 -26.30
CA LYS A 28 0.36 50.36 -27.54
C LYS A 28 1.74 49.81 -27.88
N LEU A 29 2.57 49.53 -26.87
CA LEU A 29 3.88 48.91 -27.06
C LEU A 29 3.76 47.47 -27.56
N VAL A 30 2.92 46.67 -26.91
CA VAL A 30 2.68 45.27 -27.29
C VAL A 30 2.04 45.18 -28.68
N GLU A 31 1.11 46.06 -29.03
CA GLU A 31 0.52 46.10 -30.38
C GLU A 31 1.57 46.40 -31.47
N LYS A 32 2.58 47.22 -31.18
CA LYS A 32 3.59 47.62 -32.17
C LYS A 32 4.77 46.63 -32.25
N PHE A 33 5.19 46.09 -31.13
CA PHE A 33 6.42 45.29 -31.02
C PHE A 33 6.15 43.82 -30.67
N ASP A 34 4.88 43.45 -30.49
CA ASP A 34 4.38 42.09 -30.29
C ASP A 34 5.26 41.25 -29.35
N LYS A 35 5.94 40.24 -29.91
CA LYS A 35 6.67 39.24 -29.14
C LYS A 35 7.92 39.78 -28.45
N TYR A 36 8.50 40.87 -28.96
CA TYR A 36 9.76 41.42 -28.46
C TYR A 36 9.61 42.10 -27.10
N VAL A 37 8.44 42.65 -26.76
CA VAL A 37 8.22 43.19 -25.41
C VAL A 37 7.92 42.03 -24.47
N ILE A 38 8.80 41.82 -23.48
CA ILE A 38 8.66 40.74 -22.49
C ILE A 38 8.34 41.26 -21.09
N GLY A 39 8.51 42.57 -20.85
CA GLY A 39 8.14 43.20 -19.60
C GLY A 39 7.98 44.71 -19.71
N VAL A 40 6.99 45.27 -19.00
CA VAL A 40 6.83 46.70 -18.75
C VAL A 40 6.58 46.88 -17.25
N SER A 41 7.33 47.75 -16.59
CA SER A 41 7.13 48.01 -15.15
C SER A 41 7.34 49.46 -14.76
N LEU A 42 6.61 49.90 -13.74
CA LEU A 42 6.84 51.17 -13.07
C LEU A 42 8.08 51.05 -12.18
N LEU A 43 9.08 51.87 -12.44
CA LEU A 43 10.29 51.97 -11.64
C LEU A 43 10.09 52.91 -10.45
N PRO A 44 10.84 52.71 -9.34
CA PRO A 44 10.88 53.71 -8.28
C PRO A 44 11.42 55.05 -8.80
N PRO A 45 11.12 56.18 -8.12
CA PRO A 45 11.72 57.46 -8.44
C PRO A 45 13.25 57.36 -8.43
N GLN A 46 13.91 57.86 -9.49
CA GLN A 46 15.36 57.87 -9.57
C GLN A 46 15.93 58.75 -8.45
N LYS A 47 16.96 58.24 -7.76
CA LYS A 47 17.74 59.06 -6.82
C LYS A 47 18.59 60.03 -7.65
N PRO A 48 18.59 61.33 -7.33
CA PRO A 48 19.45 62.28 -8.03
C PRO A 48 20.93 61.93 -7.81
N GLU A 49 21.77 62.26 -8.80
CA GLU A 49 23.22 62.04 -8.74
C GLU A 49 23.86 62.82 -7.58
N ASN A 50 23.28 63.95 -7.21
CA ASN A 50 23.62 64.71 -6.01
C ASN A 50 22.67 64.33 -4.85
N PRO A 51 23.15 63.77 -3.72
CA PRO A 51 22.32 63.41 -2.57
C PRO A 51 21.54 64.58 -1.94
N GLU A 52 21.92 65.82 -2.22
CA GLU A 52 21.25 67.03 -1.73
C GLU A 52 20.06 67.47 -2.60
N GLU A 53 19.92 66.95 -3.83
CA GLU A 53 18.79 67.24 -4.70
C GLU A 53 17.57 66.37 -4.35
N LYS A 54 16.37 66.91 -4.55
CA LYS A 54 15.14 66.12 -4.40
C LYS A 54 14.88 65.34 -5.69
N PRO A 55 14.48 64.06 -5.60
CA PRO A 55 14.10 63.28 -6.78
C PRO A 55 12.98 64.00 -7.54
N ASP A 56 13.06 64.01 -8.87
CA ASP A 56 12.03 64.58 -9.73
C ASP A 56 10.77 63.70 -9.67
N LEU A 57 9.84 64.08 -8.80
CA LEU A 57 8.56 63.40 -8.59
C LEU A 57 7.52 63.69 -9.68
N SER A 58 7.85 64.52 -10.67
CA SER A 58 6.98 64.80 -11.82
C SER A 58 7.09 63.72 -12.90
N LYS A 59 8.24 63.02 -12.99
CA LYS A 59 8.46 61.95 -13.96
C LYS A 59 7.98 60.61 -13.47
N ILE A 60 7.33 59.87 -14.36
CA ILE A 60 6.91 58.48 -14.16
C ILE A 60 7.95 57.60 -14.87
N ASN A 61 8.90 57.05 -14.10
CA ASN A 61 9.96 56.22 -14.64
C ASN A 61 9.42 54.83 -15.01
N VAL A 62 9.61 54.40 -16.25
CA VAL A 62 9.07 53.12 -16.74
C VAL A 62 10.19 52.28 -17.32
N LEU A 63 10.27 51.01 -16.96
CA LEU A 63 11.12 50.04 -17.63
C LEU A 63 10.36 49.39 -18.78
N VAL A 64 10.99 49.28 -19.94
CA VAL A 64 10.55 48.44 -21.06
C VAL A 64 11.64 47.41 -21.33
N LEU A 65 11.38 46.14 -20.99
CA LEU A 65 12.29 45.02 -21.20
C LEU A 65 11.98 44.36 -22.55
N ILE A 66 13.00 44.27 -23.40
CA ILE A 66 12.90 43.78 -24.77
C ILE A 66 13.77 42.54 -24.95
N ASP A 67 13.20 41.48 -25.52
CA ASP A 67 13.95 40.30 -25.96
C ASP A 67 14.57 40.53 -27.34
N ASP A 68 15.88 40.29 -27.43
CA ASP A 68 16.70 40.43 -28.65
C ASP A 68 17.22 39.08 -29.17
N SER A 69 16.67 37.96 -28.71
CA SER A 69 17.05 36.59 -29.10
C SER A 69 17.10 36.39 -30.63
N ASP A 70 16.17 36.96 -31.38
CA ASP A 70 16.11 36.87 -32.86
C ASP A 70 17.04 37.85 -33.62
N SER A 71 17.69 38.79 -32.92
CA SER A 71 18.43 39.92 -33.54
C SER A 71 19.96 39.71 -33.64
N GLN A 72 20.43 38.46 -33.55
CA GLN A 72 21.87 38.12 -33.43
C GLN A 72 22.78 38.63 -34.57
N ASN A 73 22.22 39.04 -35.72
CA ASN A 73 22.96 39.45 -36.92
C ASN A 73 22.92 40.96 -37.22
N VAL A 74 22.38 41.80 -36.32
CA VAL A 74 22.27 43.26 -36.51
C VAL A 74 23.10 44.00 -35.47
N ASN A 75 23.59 45.21 -35.81
CA ASN A 75 24.25 46.08 -34.85
C ASN A 75 23.30 46.41 -33.69
N ARG A 76 23.56 45.84 -32.51
CA ARG A 76 22.69 45.93 -31.32
C ARG A 76 22.45 47.37 -30.88
N GLN A 77 23.45 48.24 -31.02
CA GLN A 77 23.31 49.65 -30.67
C GLN A 77 22.31 50.37 -31.57
N GLU A 78 22.35 50.11 -32.87
CA GLU A 78 21.41 50.72 -33.83
C GLU A 78 19.97 50.24 -33.61
N VAL A 79 19.80 48.97 -33.23
CA VAL A 79 18.49 48.41 -32.87
C VAL A 79 17.96 49.08 -31.61
N LYS A 80 18.80 49.21 -30.57
CA LYS A 80 18.47 49.90 -29.33
C LYS A 80 18.03 51.34 -29.57
N ASP A 81 18.82 52.12 -30.31
CA ASP A 81 18.52 53.53 -30.59
C ASP A 81 17.20 53.70 -31.36
N LYS A 82 16.88 52.79 -32.28
CA LYS A 82 15.60 52.79 -33.03
C LYS A 82 14.42 52.43 -32.15
N LEU A 83 14.59 51.44 -31.27
CA LEU A 83 13.59 51.04 -30.28
C LEU A 83 13.32 52.17 -29.31
N GLU A 84 14.36 52.75 -28.71
CA GLU A 84 14.26 53.88 -27.78
C GLU A 84 13.48 55.05 -28.40
N LYS A 85 13.86 55.51 -29.60
CA LYS A 85 13.13 56.58 -30.31
C LYS A 85 11.65 56.25 -30.52
N SER A 86 11.34 54.99 -30.79
CA SER A 86 9.97 54.55 -31.04
C SER A 86 9.16 54.43 -29.76
N VAL A 87 9.77 53.94 -28.67
CA VAL A 87 9.18 53.82 -27.35
C VAL A 87 8.90 55.21 -26.76
N ILE A 88 9.85 56.15 -26.90
CA ILE A 88 9.68 57.55 -26.49
C ILE A 88 8.47 58.18 -27.21
N LYS A 89 8.38 58.07 -28.54
CA LYS A 89 7.23 58.59 -29.30
C LYS A 89 5.89 58.02 -28.83
N ILE A 90 5.84 56.73 -28.48
CA ILE A 90 4.62 56.12 -27.93
C ILE A 90 4.31 56.70 -26.55
N SER A 91 5.32 56.86 -25.69
CA SER A 91 5.14 57.42 -24.35
C SER A 91 4.61 58.85 -24.39
N GLU A 92 5.16 59.72 -25.24
CA GLU A 92 4.71 61.10 -25.46
C GLU A 92 3.25 61.17 -25.95
N SER A 93 2.80 60.17 -26.71
CA SER A 93 1.41 60.07 -27.18
C SER A 93 0.41 59.66 -26.09
N VAL A 94 0.90 59.21 -24.93
CA VAL A 94 0.09 58.78 -23.78
C VAL A 94 0.19 59.78 -22.64
N ASN A 95 1.40 60.09 -22.17
CA ASN A 95 1.70 61.15 -21.20
C ASN A 95 3.17 61.56 -21.34
N LYS A 96 3.43 62.87 -21.50
CA LYS A 96 4.80 63.44 -21.61
C LYS A 96 5.64 63.25 -20.34
N GLU A 97 5.01 62.98 -19.20
CA GLU A 97 5.70 62.70 -17.95
C GLU A 97 6.22 61.25 -17.87
N LEU A 98 5.80 60.36 -18.77
CA LEU A 98 6.36 59.01 -18.86
C LEU A 98 7.81 59.10 -19.37
N ALA A 99 8.73 58.61 -18.55
CA ALA A 99 10.15 58.50 -18.86
C ALA A 99 10.51 57.01 -19.05
N PRO A 100 10.32 56.44 -20.25
CA PRO A 100 10.64 55.04 -20.50
C PRO A 100 12.16 54.83 -20.65
N GLN A 101 12.66 53.83 -19.96
CA GLN A 101 14.00 53.27 -20.09
C GLN A 101 13.89 51.91 -20.79
N VAL A 102 14.47 51.80 -21.99
CA VAL A 102 14.52 50.54 -22.73
C VAL A 102 15.73 49.74 -22.28
N VAL A 103 15.49 48.49 -21.87
CA VAL A 103 16.54 47.54 -21.50
C VAL A 103 16.44 46.32 -22.41
N ILE A 104 17.58 45.96 -23.01
CA ILE A 104 17.70 44.76 -23.82
C ILE A 104 18.04 43.58 -22.91
N LEU A 105 17.39 42.43 -23.13
CA LEU A 105 17.56 41.25 -22.29
C LEU A 105 19.02 40.75 -22.30
N SER A 106 19.68 40.69 -23.46
CA SER A 106 21.09 40.31 -23.54
C SER A 106 22.03 41.26 -22.81
N GLU A 107 21.74 42.57 -22.75
CA GLU A 107 22.49 43.57 -21.99
C GLU A 107 22.30 43.38 -20.48
N LEU A 108 21.09 43.06 -20.05
CA LEU A 108 20.79 42.71 -18.66
C LEU A 108 21.58 41.46 -18.24
N TRP A 109 21.59 40.42 -19.07
CA TRP A 109 22.38 39.21 -18.83
C TRP A 109 23.88 39.47 -18.84
N GLN A 110 24.38 40.32 -19.76
CA GLN A 110 25.77 40.71 -19.77
C GLN A 110 26.20 41.42 -18.49
N SER A 111 25.35 42.32 -17.97
CA SER A 111 25.59 43.00 -16.69
C SER A 111 25.74 42.01 -15.55
N CYS A 112 24.93 40.94 -15.54
CA CYS A 112 25.02 39.87 -14.54
C CYS A 112 26.36 39.11 -14.60
N TYR A 113 26.86 38.81 -15.81
CA TYR A 113 28.18 38.19 -16.00
C TYR A 113 29.33 39.11 -15.59
N ASP A 114 29.14 40.42 -15.72
CA ASP A 114 30.12 41.44 -15.31
C ASP A 114 29.99 41.81 -13.81
N ALA A 115 29.17 41.06 -13.05
CA ALA A 115 28.87 41.29 -11.64
C ALA A 115 28.26 42.68 -11.32
N LYS A 116 27.53 43.26 -12.28
CA LYS A 116 26.75 44.51 -12.15
C LYS A 116 25.27 44.18 -11.98
N TYR A 117 24.76 44.29 -10.76
CA TYR A 117 23.42 43.81 -10.37
C TYR A 117 22.39 44.92 -10.15
N GLU A 118 22.74 46.18 -10.40
CA GLU A 118 21.91 47.35 -10.13
C GLU A 118 20.58 47.29 -10.89
N LEU A 119 20.62 46.87 -12.17
CA LEU A 119 19.41 46.69 -12.98
C LEU A 119 18.51 45.58 -12.44
N LEU A 120 19.07 44.46 -11.98
CA LEU A 120 18.28 43.37 -11.38
C LEU A 120 17.57 43.84 -10.10
N GLN A 121 18.29 44.55 -9.23
CA GLN A 121 17.74 45.09 -7.98
C GLN A 121 16.61 46.10 -8.27
N MET A 122 16.81 46.96 -9.27
CA MET A 122 15.80 47.90 -9.72
C MET A 122 14.55 47.20 -10.27
N ILE A 123 14.71 46.14 -11.06
CA ILE A 123 13.59 45.32 -11.56
C ILE A 123 12.87 44.62 -10.41
N ALA A 124 13.59 44.08 -9.43
CA ALA A 124 12.99 43.34 -8.33
C ALA A 124 12.05 44.21 -7.47
N ILE A 125 12.38 45.48 -7.28
CA ILE A 125 11.55 46.43 -6.52
C ILE A 125 10.52 47.18 -7.39
N SER A 126 10.52 46.95 -8.71
CA SER A 126 9.56 47.59 -9.62
C SER A 126 8.14 46.99 -9.48
N ALA A 127 7.16 47.73 -9.98
CA ALA A 127 5.77 47.29 -10.07
C ALA A 127 5.45 46.90 -11.53
N PRO A 128 5.37 45.59 -11.85
CA PRO A 128 5.08 45.13 -13.21
C PRO A 128 3.67 45.52 -13.64
N VAL A 129 3.56 45.97 -14.88
CA VAL A 129 2.31 46.34 -15.57
C VAL A 129 1.99 45.30 -16.65
N TYR A 130 3.03 44.83 -17.35
CA TYR A 130 2.96 43.75 -18.30
C TYR A 130 4.17 42.84 -18.11
N ASP A 131 3.97 41.53 -18.13
CA ASP A 131 5.03 40.57 -17.91
C ASP A 131 4.71 39.23 -18.59
N LYS A 132 5.67 38.70 -19.35
CA LYS A 132 5.61 37.32 -19.88
C LYS A 132 6.25 36.30 -18.92
N GLY A 133 6.55 36.71 -17.70
CA GLY A 133 7.13 35.89 -16.63
C GLY A 133 8.57 36.27 -16.28
N MET A 134 9.26 37.07 -17.11
CA MET A 134 10.65 37.45 -16.87
C MET A 134 10.80 38.41 -15.68
N LEU A 135 9.92 39.41 -15.56
CA LEU A 135 9.99 40.37 -14.45
C LEU A 135 9.66 39.68 -13.12
N ALA A 136 8.63 38.83 -13.11
CA ALA A 136 8.28 37.97 -11.99
C ALA A 136 9.46 37.08 -11.59
N ALA A 137 10.12 36.43 -12.54
CA ALA A 137 11.26 35.57 -12.29
C ALA A 137 12.46 36.31 -11.69
N ILE A 138 12.81 37.48 -12.24
CA ILE A 138 13.86 38.33 -11.67
C ILE A 138 13.50 38.72 -10.24
N LYS A 139 12.25 39.16 -10.01
CA LYS A 139 11.77 39.60 -8.71
C LYS A 139 11.84 38.53 -7.63
N ILE A 140 11.26 37.36 -7.86
CA ILE A 140 11.30 36.27 -6.87
C ILE A 140 12.72 35.75 -6.67
N SER A 141 13.52 35.63 -7.74
CA SER A 141 14.89 35.16 -7.65
C SER A 141 15.78 36.14 -6.87
N GLU A 142 15.60 37.44 -7.05
CA GLU A 142 16.35 38.46 -6.31
C GLU A 142 15.98 38.46 -4.82
N VAL A 143 14.68 38.37 -4.48
CA VAL A 143 14.22 38.27 -3.09
C VAL A 143 14.78 37.02 -2.43
N HIS A 144 14.64 35.86 -3.08
CA HIS A 144 15.17 34.59 -2.58
C HIS A 144 16.70 34.63 -2.43
N LYS A 145 17.42 35.17 -3.41
CA LYS A 145 18.87 35.39 -3.33
C LYS A 145 19.25 36.23 -2.13
N SER A 146 18.57 37.36 -1.88
CA SER A 146 18.84 38.20 -0.70
C SER A 146 18.65 37.44 0.62
N MET A 147 17.62 36.58 0.71
CA MET A 147 17.38 35.75 1.90
C MET A 147 18.50 34.72 2.11
N VAL A 148 18.89 34.03 1.03
CA VAL A 148 19.97 33.02 1.05
C VAL A 148 21.30 33.66 1.43
N LEU A 149 21.66 34.78 0.79
CA LEU A 149 22.89 35.51 1.09
C LEU A 149 22.89 36.03 2.53
N LYS A 150 21.80 36.62 3.02
CA LYS A 150 21.73 37.11 4.40
C LYS A 150 22.06 36.02 5.45
N LYS A 151 21.72 34.76 5.17
CA LYS A 151 21.99 33.64 6.08
C LYS A 151 23.33 32.94 5.82
N PHE A 152 23.73 32.81 4.56
CA PHE A 152 24.80 31.91 4.14
C PHE A 152 25.90 32.58 3.32
N GLU A 153 25.96 33.91 3.25
CA GLU A 153 26.83 34.69 2.36
C GLU A 153 28.21 34.06 2.18
N ARG A 154 28.92 33.79 3.29
CA ARG A 154 30.27 33.23 3.35
C ARG A 154 30.46 31.92 2.58
N TYR A 155 29.41 31.13 2.40
CA TYR A 155 29.46 29.83 1.74
C TYR A 155 28.81 29.83 0.35
N ILE A 156 28.02 30.85 -0.02
CA ILE A 156 27.43 30.89 -1.35
C ILE A 156 28.51 31.22 -2.36
N VAL A 157 28.81 30.26 -3.24
CA VAL A 157 29.72 30.44 -4.36
C VAL A 157 29.03 31.23 -5.47
N SER A 158 27.82 30.78 -5.82
CA SER A 158 27.04 31.39 -6.89
C SER A 158 25.54 31.14 -6.71
N TYR A 159 24.73 32.13 -7.08
CA TYR A 159 23.29 32.01 -7.25
C TYR A 159 22.96 32.30 -8.71
N VAL A 160 22.36 31.33 -9.40
CA VAL A 160 22.23 31.37 -10.86
C VAL A 160 20.79 31.10 -11.26
N LEU A 161 20.23 32.00 -12.08
CA LEU A 161 18.98 31.77 -12.80
C LEU A 161 19.27 30.90 -14.04
N SER A 162 18.46 29.87 -14.30
CA SER A 162 18.67 28.97 -15.42
C SER A 162 17.34 28.51 -16.04
N GLY A 163 17.39 27.44 -16.83
CA GLY A 163 16.20 26.79 -17.36
C GLY A 163 15.60 27.45 -18.60
N SER A 164 14.35 27.10 -18.86
CA SER A 164 13.62 27.50 -20.09
C SER A 164 13.47 29.02 -20.23
N LEU A 165 13.35 29.73 -19.11
CA LEU A 165 13.19 31.18 -19.10
C LEU A 165 14.42 31.91 -19.65
N VAL A 166 15.62 31.47 -19.27
CA VAL A 166 16.87 32.08 -19.76
C VAL A 166 17.10 31.77 -21.23
N ARG A 167 16.60 30.63 -21.73
CA ARG A 167 16.68 30.24 -23.14
C ARG A 167 15.61 30.88 -24.03
N GLY A 168 14.65 31.61 -23.46
CA GLY A 168 13.50 32.16 -24.22
C GLY A 168 12.46 31.10 -24.63
N GLU A 169 12.48 29.92 -24.00
CA GLU A 169 11.60 28.78 -24.28
C GLU A 169 10.48 28.62 -23.22
N ALA A 170 10.37 29.56 -22.28
CA ALA A 170 9.39 29.48 -21.20
C ALA A 170 7.95 29.67 -21.73
N THR A 171 7.03 28.96 -21.08
CA THR A 171 5.58 29.07 -21.27
C THR A 171 4.93 29.52 -19.97
N ASP A 172 3.64 29.86 -19.98
CA ASP A 172 2.90 30.24 -18.77
C ASP A 172 2.90 29.15 -17.69
N GLN A 173 3.11 27.89 -18.08
CA GLN A 173 3.22 26.75 -17.16
C GLN A 173 4.65 26.51 -16.67
N SER A 174 5.66 27.12 -17.29
CA SER A 174 7.06 26.90 -16.92
C SER A 174 7.35 27.36 -15.49
N ASP A 175 8.27 26.63 -14.86
CA ASP A 175 8.89 27.00 -13.59
C ASP A 175 10.07 27.96 -13.82
N ILE A 176 10.44 28.65 -12.76
CA ILE A 176 11.61 29.52 -12.63
C ILE A 176 12.70 28.68 -11.99
N ASP A 177 13.68 28.25 -12.79
CA ASP A 177 14.77 27.42 -12.31
C ASP A 177 15.89 28.27 -11.73
N VAL A 178 16.24 28.03 -10.47
CA VAL A 178 17.40 28.63 -9.82
C VAL A 178 18.30 27.55 -9.26
N MET A 179 19.61 27.74 -9.40
CA MET A 179 20.60 26.91 -8.73
C MET A 179 21.48 27.72 -7.79
N ILE A 180 21.84 27.10 -6.68
CA ILE A 180 22.74 27.66 -5.69
C ILE A 180 23.91 26.69 -5.53
N ILE A 181 25.12 27.20 -5.68
CA ILE A 181 26.37 26.47 -5.44
C ILE A 181 26.92 26.93 -4.10
N ILE A 182 27.21 25.99 -3.21
CA ILE A 182 27.61 26.24 -1.83
C ILE A 182 28.97 25.59 -1.57
N ASP A 183 29.92 26.36 -1.05
CA ASP A 183 31.24 25.89 -0.67
C ASP A 183 31.17 24.95 0.54
N ASP A 184 31.51 23.68 0.33
CA ASP A 184 31.57 22.63 1.34
C ASP A 184 33.01 22.17 1.66
N THR A 185 34.02 22.90 1.16
CA THR A 185 35.43 22.46 1.25
C THR A 185 35.98 22.44 2.67
N ASP A 186 35.41 23.22 3.59
CA ASP A 186 35.83 23.32 5.00
C ASP A 186 35.03 22.43 5.96
N VAL A 187 34.11 21.59 5.43
CA VAL A 187 33.18 20.78 6.22
C VAL A 187 33.92 19.63 6.92
N LYS A 188 33.79 19.57 8.25
CA LYS A 188 34.47 18.57 9.11
C LYS A 188 33.54 17.80 10.06
N LYS A 189 32.36 18.33 10.36
CA LYS A 189 31.49 17.85 11.46
C LYS A 189 30.35 16.92 11.05
N MET A 190 30.06 16.83 9.76
CA MET A 190 29.01 15.96 9.21
C MET A 190 29.40 15.51 7.80
N THR A 191 28.69 14.52 7.27
CA THR A 191 28.93 14.07 5.89
C THR A 191 28.42 15.11 4.89
N ARG A 192 28.98 15.10 3.68
CA ARG A 192 28.55 15.96 2.56
C ARG A 192 27.08 15.74 2.18
N ALA A 193 26.63 14.49 2.22
CA ALA A 193 25.24 14.13 1.94
C ALA A 193 24.29 14.77 2.97
N GLU A 194 24.58 14.62 4.26
CA GLU A 194 23.77 15.24 5.34
C GLU A 194 23.76 16.76 5.25
N LEU A 195 24.90 17.37 4.93
CA LEU A 195 24.98 18.82 4.73
C LEU A 195 24.10 19.28 3.58
N LYS A 196 24.19 18.59 2.43
CA LYS A 196 23.41 18.89 1.22
C LYS A 196 21.92 18.83 1.50
N ASP A 197 21.45 17.78 2.19
CA ASP A 197 20.03 17.63 2.52
C ASP A 197 19.54 18.72 3.47
N LYS A 198 20.33 19.07 4.49
CA LYS A 198 19.99 20.17 5.43
C LYS A 198 19.93 21.53 4.74
N LEU A 199 20.93 21.85 3.92
CA LEU A 199 20.98 23.12 3.18
C LEU A 199 19.82 23.20 2.18
N ARG A 200 19.55 22.09 1.48
CA ARG A 200 18.41 21.99 0.56
C ARG A 200 17.09 22.28 1.26
N ALA A 201 16.82 21.67 2.42
CA ALA A 201 15.59 21.89 3.16
C ALA A 201 15.42 23.37 3.57
N ILE A 202 16.48 24.02 4.06
CA ILE A 202 16.43 25.42 4.50
C ILE A 202 16.19 26.35 3.30
N ILE A 203 16.94 26.17 2.21
CA ILE A 203 16.87 27.06 1.05
C ILE A 203 15.53 26.89 0.32
N ILE A 204 15.01 25.66 0.20
CA ILE A 204 13.66 25.46 -0.35
C ILE A 204 12.60 26.16 0.51
N GLY A 205 12.72 26.10 1.85
CA GLY A 205 11.84 26.85 2.75
C GLY A 205 11.87 28.35 2.50
N MET A 206 13.05 28.93 2.30
CA MET A 206 13.19 30.35 1.92
C MET A 206 12.55 30.68 0.57
N GLY A 207 12.59 29.74 -0.38
CA GLY A 207 11.91 29.89 -1.68
C GLY A 207 10.39 29.99 -1.55
N ILE A 208 9.80 29.22 -0.63
CA ILE A 208 8.36 29.27 -0.33
C ILE A 208 8.01 30.65 0.27
N GLU A 209 8.76 31.09 1.28
CA GLU A 209 8.60 32.42 1.90
C GLU A 209 8.74 33.55 0.86
N ALA A 210 9.74 33.48 -0.03
CA ALA A 210 9.92 34.45 -1.10
C ALA A 210 8.71 34.48 -2.07
N GLY A 211 8.14 33.32 -2.38
CA GLY A 211 6.90 33.22 -3.18
C GLY A 211 5.69 33.85 -2.50
N GLU A 212 5.59 33.75 -1.17
CA GLU A 212 4.55 34.43 -0.40
C GLU A 212 4.74 35.95 -0.39
N MET A 213 5.95 36.42 -0.11
CA MET A 213 6.30 37.86 -0.09
C MET A 213 6.08 38.55 -1.43
N THR A 214 6.38 37.85 -2.53
CA THR A 214 6.27 38.40 -3.89
C THR A 214 4.91 38.15 -4.54
N SER A 215 4.07 37.32 -3.93
CA SER A 215 2.82 36.78 -4.52
C SER A 215 3.02 35.92 -5.78
N ILE A 216 4.24 35.40 -5.99
CA ILE A 216 4.60 34.49 -7.10
C ILE A 216 4.76 33.09 -6.50
N ARG A 217 3.64 32.40 -6.27
CA ARG A 217 3.62 31.12 -5.53
C ARG A 217 3.86 29.92 -6.44
N ASN A 218 4.55 28.91 -5.90
CA ASN A 218 4.75 27.59 -6.53
C ASN A 218 5.38 27.64 -7.93
N LYS A 219 6.24 28.62 -8.18
CA LYS A 219 6.93 28.79 -9.47
C LYS A 219 8.44 28.62 -9.39
N LEU A 220 9.05 28.64 -8.20
CA LEU A 220 10.50 28.60 -8.05
C LEU A 220 11.00 27.16 -7.86
N ASN A 221 11.68 26.61 -8.87
CA ASN A 221 12.35 25.32 -8.79
C ASN A 221 13.80 25.51 -8.35
N ILE A 222 14.14 25.03 -7.15
CA ILE A 222 15.44 25.28 -6.51
C ILE A 222 16.31 24.04 -6.54
N GLN A 223 17.50 24.17 -7.14
CA GLN A 223 18.53 23.13 -7.16
C GLN A 223 19.72 23.56 -6.29
N VAL A 224 20.01 22.77 -5.26
CA VAL A 224 21.13 23.05 -4.34
C VAL A 224 22.27 22.09 -4.63
N TYR A 225 23.43 22.66 -4.93
CA TYR A 225 24.68 21.94 -5.17
C TYR A 225 25.72 22.35 -4.13
N ILE A 226 26.44 21.35 -3.63
CA ILE A 226 27.69 21.59 -2.91
C ILE A 226 28.84 21.64 -3.93
N LEU A 227 29.86 22.44 -3.64
CA LEU A 227 30.92 22.81 -4.56
C LEU A 227 31.69 21.59 -5.07
N THR A 228 32.03 20.64 -4.19
CA THR A 228 32.77 19.43 -4.60
C THR A 228 31.96 18.56 -5.57
N ASP A 229 30.66 18.33 -5.29
CA ASP A 229 29.79 17.53 -6.17
C ASP A 229 29.61 18.22 -7.54
N PHE A 230 29.45 19.54 -7.54
CA PHE A 230 29.30 20.33 -8.76
C PHE A 230 30.57 20.24 -9.62
N TRP A 231 31.74 20.35 -8.97
CA TRP A 231 33.03 20.22 -9.63
C TRP A 231 33.24 18.83 -10.23
N ASP A 232 32.96 17.76 -9.48
CA ASP A 232 33.07 16.39 -10.00
C ASP A 232 32.13 16.16 -11.19
N SER A 233 30.88 16.62 -11.07
CA SER A 233 29.90 16.53 -12.16
C SER A 233 30.34 17.33 -13.40
N LEU A 234 31.01 18.47 -13.22
CA LEU A 234 31.58 19.26 -14.31
C LEU A 234 32.77 18.54 -14.96
N ARG A 235 33.64 17.92 -14.16
CA ARG A 235 34.78 17.10 -14.64
C ARG A 235 34.31 15.87 -15.42
N GLU A 236 33.22 15.26 -15.00
CA GLU A 236 32.61 14.05 -15.61
C GLU A 236 31.65 14.37 -16.77
N ALA A 237 31.58 15.63 -17.19
CA ALA A 237 30.76 16.04 -18.33
C ALA A 237 29.25 15.80 -18.14
N ASN A 238 28.75 15.93 -16.92
CA ASN A 238 27.33 15.74 -16.64
C ASN A 238 26.48 16.72 -17.50
N PRO A 239 25.57 16.23 -18.36
CA PRO A 239 24.79 17.07 -19.28
C PRO A 239 23.95 18.14 -18.58
N VAL A 240 23.43 17.84 -17.39
CA VAL A 240 22.64 18.81 -16.62
C VAL A 240 23.54 19.95 -16.15
N ILE A 241 24.70 19.63 -15.57
CA ILE A 241 25.66 20.65 -15.12
C ILE A 241 26.20 21.46 -16.30
N PHE A 242 26.47 20.83 -17.44
CA PHE A 242 26.89 21.53 -18.66
C PHE A 242 25.83 22.50 -19.16
N THR A 243 24.57 22.09 -19.17
CA THR A 243 23.44 22.95 -19.56
C THR A 243 23.29 24.11 -18.60
N LEU A 244 23.30 23.82 -17.30
CA LEU A 244 23.22 24.82 -16.22
C LEU A 244 24.36 25.86 -16.33
N LEU A 245 25.59 25.42 -16.58
CA LEU A 245 26.75 26.29 -16.74
C LEU A 245 26.70 27.10 -18.04
N ARG A 246 26.34 26.48 -19.16
CA ARG A 246 26.27 27.13 -20.48
C ARG A 246 25.19 28.21 -20.51
N ASP A 247 24.02 27.90 -20.00
CA ASP A 247 22.84 28.75 -20.18
C ASP A 247 22.64 29.68 -18.97
N GLY A 248 23.01 29.26 -17.75
CA GLY A 248 22.71 29.99 -16.52
C GLY A 248 23.29 31.40 -16.43
N VAL A 249 22.52 32.31 -15.84
CA VAL A 249 22.85 33.73 -15.59
C VAL A 249 23.08 33.93 -14.09
N PRO A 250 24.29 34.31 -13.64
CA PRO A 250 24.58 34.47 -12.22
C PRO A 250 23.99 35.77 -11.70
N PHE A 251 23.06 35.70 -10.75
CA PHE A 251 22.54 36.87 -10.01
C PHE A 251 23.45 37.23 -8.83
N TYR A 252 24.36 36.32 -8.48
CA TYR A 252 25.46 36.50 -7.57
C TYR A 252 26.55 35.49 -7.91
N ASP A 253 27.81 35.92 -7.98
CA ASP A 253 28.97 35.04 -8.20
C ASP A 253 30.18 35.60 -7.47
N ARG A 254 30.92 34.72 -6.79
CA ARG A 254 32.20 35.06 -6.13
C ARG A 254 33.42 34.91 -7.05
N GLY A 255 33.17 34.77 -8.35
CA GLY A 255 34.21 34.66 -9.37
C GLY A 255 34.62 33.22 -9.67
N LEU A 256 33.71 32.25 -9.51
CA LEU A 256 33.94 30.86 -9.96
C LEU A 256 33.04 30.49 -11.13
N PHE A 257 31.74 30.80 -11.03
CA PHE A 257 30.77 30.38 -12.04
C PHE A 257 31.04 31.01 -13.41
N THR A 258 31.26 32.32 -13.43
CA THR A 258 31.49 33.06 -14.68
C THR A 258 32.78 32.61 -15.39
N PRO A 259 33.93 32.46 -14.70
CA PRO A 259 35.12 31.86 -15.32
C PRO A 259 34.89 30.45 -15.87
N TRP A 260 34.20 29.57 -15.14
CA TRP A 260 33.86 28.23 -15.67
C TRP A 260 33.01 28.31 -16.93
N LYS A 261 32.01 29.20 -16.95
CA LYS A 261 31.17 29.42 -18.13
C LYS A 261 31.99 29.91 -19.33
N GLN A 262 32.95 30.81 -19.12
CA GLN A 262 33.83 31.27 -20.19
C GLN A 262 34.78 30.16 -20.67
N MET A 263 35.35 29.37 -19.77
CA MET A 263 36.18 28.22 -20.14
C MET A 263 35.40 27.16 -20.93
N LEU A 264 34.12 26.95 -20.60
CA LEU A 264 33.23 26.11 -21.40
C LEU A 264 33.03 26.68 -22.81
N LYS A 265 32.74 27.98 -22.94
CA LYS A 265 32.60 28.67 -24.25
C LYS A 265 33.87 28.61 -25.10
N MET A 266 35.04 28.69 -24.46
CA MET A 266 36.36 28.56 -25.11
C MET A 266 36.71 27.10 -25.47
N GLY A 267 35.87 26.13 -25.15
CA GLY A 267 36.13 24.70 -25.36
C GLY A 267 37.24 24.12 -24.47
N LYS A 268 37.59 24.81 -23.37
CA LYS A 268 38.59 24.34 -22.38
C LYS A 268 38.02 23.33 -21.41
N ILE A 269 36.75 23.48 -21.05
CA ILE A 269 35.96 22.44 -20.37
C ILE A 269 35.30 21.61 -21.47
N LYS A 270 35.75 20.36 -21.63
CA LYS A 270 35.25 19.41 -22.63
C LYS A 270 34.94 18.08 -21.97
N PRO A 271 33.98 17.29 -22.51
CA PRO A 271 33.77 15.94 -22.04
C PRO A 271 35.04 15.10 -22.15
N SER A 272 35.31 14.27 -21.14
CA SER A 272 36.39 13.29 -21.21
C SER A 272 35.97 12.12 -22.10
N GLN A 273 36.95 11.37 -22.63
CA GLN A 273 36.67 10.18 -23.43
C GLN A 273 35.91 9.12 -22.62
N GLU A 274 36.26 9.00 -21.34
CA GLU A 274 35.60 8.09 -20.38
C GLU A 274 34.13 8.48 -20.15
N ALA A 275 33.83 9.78 -20.05
CA ALA A 275 32.45 10.25 -19.94
C ALA A 275 31.64 9.89 -21.19
N ILE A 276 32.20 10.10 -22.39
CA ILE A 276 31.55 9.75 -23.66
C ILE A 276 31.26 8.24 -23.72
N GLU A 277 32.24 7.40 -23.36
CA GLU A 277 32.09 5.94 -23.32
C GLU A 277 31.06 5.47 -22.28
N LEU A 278 31.03 6.11 -21.11
CA LEU A 278 30.03 5.86 -20.09
C LEU A 278 28.62 6.16 -20.61
N PHE A 279 28.42 7.30 -21.30
CA PHE A 279 27.14 7.65 -21.91
C PHE A 279 26.74 6.65 -22.99
N MET A 280 27.65 6.26 -23.87
CA MET A 280 27.37 5.27 -24.92
C MET A 280 27.01 3.90 -24.33
N SER A 281 27.76 3.42 -23.34
CA SER A 281 27.50 2.12 -22.71
C SER A 281 26.21 2.10 -21.88
N SER A 282 25.75 3.26 -21.38
CA SER A 282 24.49 3.35 -20.64
C SER A 282 23.27 2.92 -21.48
N GLY A 283 23.26 3.21 -22.79
CA GLY A 283 22.19 2.79 -23.70
C GLY A 283 22.08 1.27 -23.80
N GLU A 284 23.23 0.59 -23.94
CA GLU A 284 23.28 -0.88 -23.95
C GLU A 284 22.85 -1.50 -22.63
N GLN A 285 23.26 -0.90 -21.51
CA GLN A 285 22.83 -1.34 -20.17
C GLN A 285 21.32 -1.19 -19.99
N MET A 286 20.71 -0.11 -20.48
CA MET A 286 19.27 0.09 -20.43
C MET A 286 18.52 -0.97 -21.25
N LEU A 287 19.02 -1.34 -22.43
CA LEU A 287 18.42 -2.42 -23.23
C LEU A 287 18.53 -3.79 -22.52
N LYS A 288 19.68 -4.10 -21.92
CA LYS A 288 19.85 -5.31 -21.09
C LYS A 288 18.85 -5.34 -19.93
N ARG A 289 18.59 -4.18 -19.30
CA ARG A 289 17.59 -4.05 -18.24
C ARG A 289 16.16 -4.29 -18.75
N VAL A 290 15.82 -3.81 -19.94
CA VAL A 290 14.52 -4.09 -20.57
C VAL A 290 14.36 -5.59 -20.81
N GLN A 291 15.38 -6.25 -21.38
CA GLN A 291 15.33 -7.69 -21.64
C GLN A 291 15.24 -8.51 -20.34
N PHE A 292 15.96 -8.10 -19.29
CA PHE A 292 15.86 -8.72 -17.97
C PHE A 292 14.43 -8.66 -17.43
N LYS A 293 13.78 -7.49 -17.49
CA LYS A 293 12.38 -7.32 -17.05
C LYS A 293 11.42 -8.19 -17.85
N LEU A 294 11.59 -8.29 -19.17
CA LEU A 294 10.75 -9.18 -19.99
C LEU A 294 10.90 -10.64 -19.58
N ASN A 295 12.13 -11.09 -19.34
CA ASN A 295 12.40 -12.45 -18.86
C ASN A 295 11.76 -12.69 -17.49
N GLU A 296 11.91 -11.76 -16.55
CA GLU A 296 11.33 -11.81 -15.20
C GLU A 296 9.79 -11.92 -15.24
N MET A 297 9.13 -11.06 -16.03
CA MET A 297 7.67 -11.09 -16.20
C MET A 297 7.15 -12.45 -16.68
N GLY A 298 7.86 -13.09 -17.61
CA GLY A 298 7.46 -14.42 -18.11
C GLY A 298 7.85 -15.56 -17.18
N MET A 299 9.00 -15.49 -16.53
CA MET A 299 9.57 -16.56 -15.70
C MET A 299 8.89 -16.66 -14.33
N GLU A 300 8.50 -15.53 -13.75
CA GLU A 300 8.03 -15.44 -12.37
C GLU A 300 6.58 -14.92 -12.33
N ASP A 301 6.33 -13.68 -12.75
CA ASP A 301 5.02 -13.03 -12.55
C ASP A 301 3.88 -13.79 -13.21
N ILE A 302 3.96 -14.00 -14.53
CA ILE A 302 2.93 -14.70 -15.29
C ILE A 302 2.88 -16.18 -14.92
N TYR A 303 4.04 -16.77 -14.62
CA TYR A 303 4.13 -18.17 -14.19
C TYR A 303 3.31 -18.44 -12.93
N TYR A 304 3.58 -17.69 -11.86
CA TYR A 304 2.86 -17.86 -10.59
C TYR A 304 1.41 -17.40 -10.66
N ALA A 305 1.09 -16.41 -11.51
CA ALA A 305 -0.28 -15.99 -11.76
C ALA A 305 -1.18 -17.10 -12.33
N ILE A 306 -0.62 -18.10 -13.02
CA ILE A 306 -1.38 -19.25 -13.54
C ILE A 306 -1.21 -20.47 -12.63
N LEU A 307 0.01 -20.77 -12.19
CA LEU A 307 0.30 -21.97 -11.41
C LEU A 307 -0.41 -21.96 -10.05
N THR A 308 -0.27 -20.88 -9.27
CA THR A 308 -0.76 -20.83 -7.89
C THR A 308 -2.28 -20.97 -7.81
N PRO A 309 -3.09 -20.28 -8.65
CA PRO A 309 -4.54 -20.52 -8.69
C PRO A 309 -4.92 -21.95 -9.11
N SER A 310 -4.12 -22.60 -9.97
CA SER A 310 -4.34 -24.00 -10.35
C SER A 310 -4.12 -24.94 -9.16
N GLN A 311 -3.04 -24.74 -8.41
CA GLN A 311 -2.77 -25.49 -7.18
C GLN A 311 -3.87 -25.23 -6.13
N ALA A 312 -4.33 -23.98 -5.99
CA ALA A 312 -5.40 -23.63 -5.08
C ALA A 312 -6.74 -24.27 -5.47
N ALA A 313 -7.06 -24.41 -6.77
CA ALA A 313 -8.25 -25.16 -7.22
C ALA A 313 -8.18 -26.63 -6.81
N LEU A 314 -7.01 -27.26 -6.95
CA LEU A 314 -6.77 -28.62 -6.49
C LEU A 314 -6.89 -28.76 -4.96
N MET A 315 -6.35 -27.80 -4.22
CA MET A 315 -6.46 -27.73 -2.75
C MET A 315 -7.92 -27.62 -2.30
N LEU A 316 -8.71 -26.77 -2.95
CA LEU A 316 -10.14 -26.64 -2.67
C LEU A 316 -10.91 -27.95 -2.91
N TYR A 317 -10.49 -28.72 -3.92
CA TYR A 317 -11.05 -30.05 -4.18
C TYR A 317 -10.58 -31.12 -3.18
N GLY A 318 -9.54 -30.84 -2.38
CA GLY A 318 -9.01 -31.72 -1.34
C GLY A 318 -7.67 -32.39 -1.69
N VAL A 319 -6.98 -31.92 -2.73
CA VAL A 319 -5.67 -32.44 -3.16
C VAL A 319 -4.57 -31.55 -2.61
N ALA A 320 -3.55 -32.13 -1.96
CA ALA A 320 -2.39 -31.36 -1.49
C ALA A 320 -1.71 -30.62 -2.66
N PRO A 321 -1.13 -29.42 -2.45
CA PRO A 321 -0.55 -28.62 -3.53
C PRO A 321 0.60 -29.39 -4.22
N PRO A 322 0.44 -29.78 -5.50
CA PRO A 322 1.40 -30.64 -6.18
C PRO A 322 2.55 -29.83 -6.80
N ALA A 323 3.60 -30.52 -7.26
CA ALA A 323 4.66 -29.87 -8.02
C ALA A 323 4.13 -29.29 -9.36
N PRO A 324 4.81 -28.32 -10.01
CA PRO A 324 4.26 -27.65 -11.19
C PRO A 324 3.87 -28.57 -12.35
N ARG A 325 4.73 -29.52 -12.72
CA ARG A 325 4.42 -30.52 -13.78
C ARG A 325 3.24 -31.40 -13.41
N GLU A 326 3.16 -31.78 -12.15
CA GLU A 326 2.08 -32.62 -11.63
C GLU A 326 0.76 -31.83 -11.54
N THR A 327 0.82 -30.52 -11.27
CA THR A 327 -0.35 -29.63 -11.27
C THR A 327 -1.11 -29.72 -12.59
N ALA A 328 -0.42 -29.60 -13.73
CA ALA A 328 -1.08 -29.70 -15.04
C ALA A 328 -1.73 -31.08 -15.27
N LYS A 329 -1.05 -32.15 -14.86
CA LYS A 329 -1.57 -33.52 -14.96
C LYS A 329 -2.85 -33.71 -14.12
N LEU A 330 -2.82 -33.28 -12.86
CA LEU A 330 -3.96 -33.40 -11.95
C LEU A 330 -5.13 -32.51 -12.36
N MET A 331 -4.86 -31.28 -12.83
CA MET A 331 -5.90 -30.41 -13.40
C MET A 331 -6.63 -31.10 -14.55
N ARG A 332 -5.91 -31.81 -15.42
CA ARG A 332 -6.48 -32.60 -16.52
C ARG A 332 -7.27 -33.81 -16.03
N GLU A 333 -6.68 -34.62 -15.17
CA GLU A 333 -7.30 -35.87 -14.69
C GLU A 333 -8.57 -35.60 -13.88
N ILE A 334 -8.53 -34.60 -12.99
CA ILE A 334 -9.65 -34.28 -12.11
C ILE A 334 -10.66 -33.39 -12.83
N PHE A 335 -10.27 -32.18 -13.25
CA PHE A 335 -11.25 -31.19 -13.69
C PHE A 335 -11.66 -31.34 -15.15
N VAL A 336 -10.83 -31.91 -16.03
CA VAL A 336 -11.22 -32.14 -17.44
C VAL A 336 -11.87 -33.52 -17.62
N LYS A 337 -11.23 -34.59 -17.15
CA LYS A 337 -11.68 -35.96 -17.41
C LYS A 337 -12.75 -36.46 -16.45
N LYS A 338 -12.50 -36.36 -15.13
CA LYS A 338 -13.41 -36.89 -14.09
C LYS A 338 -14.64 -36.00 -13.92
N GLU A 339 -14.42 -34.75 -13.53
CA GLU A 339 -15.49 -33.80 -13.17
C GLU A 339 -16.07 -33.05 -14.39
N LYS A 340 -15.30 -32.96 -15.49
CA LYS A 340 -15.68 -32.23 -16.71
C LYS A 340 -16.05 -30.75 -16.46
N LEU A 341 -15.40 -30.14 -15.49
CA LEU A 341 -15.58 -28.74 -15.08
C LEU A 341 -14.59 -27.78 -15.73
N LEU A 342 -13.60 -28.26 -16.46
CA LEU A 342 -12.59 -27.45 -17.13
C LEU A 342 -12.33 -27.94 -18.56
N GLU A 343 -12.07 -27.02 -19.47
CA GLU A 343 -11.76 -27.32 -20.87
C GLU A 343 -10.25 -27.55 -21.06
N GLU A 344 -9.88 -28.51 -21.92
CA GLU A 344 -8.47 -28.88 -22.18
C GLU A 344 -7.59 -27.69 -22.59
N SER A 345 -8.17 -26.71 -23.29
CA SER A 345 -7.44 -25.49 -23.70
C SER A 345 -6.86 -24.69 -22.53
N PHE A 346 -7.46 -24.75 -21.34
CA PHE A 346 -6.94 -24.07 -20.16
C PHE A 346 -5.77 -24.84 -19.55
N VAL A 347 -5.80 -26.17 -19.56
CA VAL A 347 -4.64 -26.98 -19.15
C VAL A 347 -3.46 -26.74 -20.09
N ALA A 348 -3.70 -26.61 -21.40
CA ALA A 348 -2.66 -26.28 -22.36
C ALA A 348 -2.01 -24.90 -22.10
N ILE A 349 -2.78 -23.91 -21.62
CA ILE A 349 -2.23 -22.61 -21.19
C ILE A 349 -1.26 -22.80 -20.01
N LEU A 350 -1.66 -23.57 -18.99
CA LEU A 350 -0.82 -23.88 -17.83
C LEU A 350 0.46 -24.61 -18.23
N GLU A 351 0.38 -25.64 -19.08
CA GLU A 351 1.54 -26.39 -19.56
C GLU A 351 2.51 -25.51 -20.36
N LYS A 352 1.99 -24.66 -21.26
CA LYS A 352 2.81 -23.73 -22.02
C LYS A 352 3.55 -22.76 -21.11
N ASN A 353 2.88 -22.24 -20.08
CA ASN A 353 3.50 -21.34 -19.12
C ASN A 353 4.62 -22.04 -18.32
N ILE A 354 4.37 -23.26 -17.85
CA ILE A 354 5.39 -24.09 -17.19
C ILE A 354 6.58 -24.35 -18.11
N GLN A 355 6.34 -24.62 -19.39
CA GLN A 355 7.41 -24.88 -20.35
C GLN A 355 8.26 -23.63 -20.60
N VAL A 356 7.64 -22.46 -20.78
CA VAL A 356 8.36 -21.19 -20.98
C VAL A 356 9.32 -20.92 -19.82
N ARG A 357 8.85 -21.06 -18.57
CA ARG A 357 9.72 -20.89 -17.40
C ARG A 357 10.90 -21.85 -17.43
N LYS A 358 10.67 -23.13 -17.72
CA LYS A 358 11.73 -24.15 -17.79
C LYS A 358 12.73 -23.87 -18.90
N ASP A 359 12.27 -23.39 -20.04
CA ASP A 359 13.16 -23.06 -21.15
C ASP A 359 14.11 -21.91 -20.77
N ILE A 360 13.62 -20.94 -20.00
CA ILE A 360 14.44 -19.83 -19.50
C ILE A 360 15.39 -20.30 -18.39
N GLU A 361 14.89 -21.05 -17.41
CA GLU A 361 15.65 -21.57 -16.28
C GLU A 361 16.82 -22.47 -16.75
N HIS A 362 16.60 -23.31 -17.76
CA HIS A 362 17.62 -24.17 -18.34
C HIS A 362 18.48 -23.47 -19.39
N GLY A 363 18.22 -22.20 -19.69
CA GLY A 363 18.97 -21.41 -20.67
C GLY A 363 18.77 -21.85 -22.12
N THR A 364 17.82 -22.73 -22.41
CA THR A 364 17.45 -23.10 -23.79
C THR A 364 16.76 -21.92 -24.49
N LYS A 365 16.13 -21.03 -23.72
CA LYS A 365 15.60 -19.74 -24.15
C LYS A 365 16.24 -18.60 -23.36
N LYS A 366 17.13 -17.84 -24.01
CA LYS A 366 17.84 -16.72 -23.37
C LYS A 366 16.99 -15.46 -23.22
N GLU A 367 16.07 -15.24 -24.16
CA GLU A 367 15.31 -13.99 -24.26
C GLU A 367 13.85 -14.28 -24.60
N ILE A 368 12.94 -13.63 -23.87
CA ILE A 368 11.53 -13.56 -24.22
C ILE A 368 11.28 -12.24 -24.96
N SER A 369 10.57 -12.32 -26.09
CA SER A 369 10.18 -11.12 -26.83
C SER A 369 8.93 -10.47 -26.23
N GLY A 370 8.75 -9.16 -26.45
CA GLY A 370 7.53 -8.46 -26.03
C GLY A 370 6.24 -9.05 -26.62
N LYS A 371 6.29 -9.61 -27.84
CA LYS A 371 5.14 -10.30 -28.46
C LYS A 371 4.74 -11.56 -27.71
N GLU A 372 5.73 -12.30 -27.20
CA GLU A 372 5.47 -13.50 -26.41
C GLU A 372 4.93 -13.15 -25.04
N ILE A 373 5.43 -12.09 -24.40
CA ILE A 373 4.87 -11.57 -23.14
C ILE A 373 3.41 -11.16 -23.31
N ASP A 374 3.07 -10.39 -24.35
CA ASP A 374 1.67 -10.03 -24.64
C ASP A 374 0.79 -11.27 -24.82
N PHE A 375 1.28 -12.28 -25.54
CA PHE A 375 0.58 -13.55 -25.69
C PHE A 375 0.37 -14.31 -24.37
N LEU A 376 1.41 -14.40 -23.53
CA LEU A 376 1.33 -15.05 -22.22
C LEU A 376 0.38 -14.32 -21.27
N LEU A 377 0.42 -12.99 -21.26
CA LEU A 377 -0.44 -12.15 -20.44
C LEU A 377 -1.92 -12.33 -20.79
N ARG A 378 -2.27 -12.29 -22.08
CA ARG A 378 -3.66 -12.52 -22.53
C ARG A 378 -4.17 -13.91 -22.14
N ASN A 379 -3.31 -14.92 -22.22
CA ASN A 379 -3.66 -16.27 -21.77
C ASN A 379 -3.86 -16.32 -20.26
N ALA A 380 -3.02 -15.65 -19.47
CA ALA A 380 -3.15 -15.58 -18.02
C ALA A 380 -4.47 -14.92 -17.60
N GLU A 381 -4.83 -13.80 -18.22
CA GLU A 381 -6.11 -13.11 -17.95
C GLU A 381 -7.32 -13.99 -18.28
N LYS A 382 -7.30 -14.65 -19.44
CA LYS A 382 -8.35 -15.58 -19.85
C LYS A 382 -8.43 -16.78 -18.89
N PHE A 383 -7.27 -17.32 -18.49
CA PHE A 383 -7.17 -18.45 -17.57
C PHE A 383 -7.72 -18.12 -16.18
N LEU A 384 -7.31 -16.99 -15.60
CA LEU A 384 -7.77 -16.54 -14.27
C LEU A 384 -9.30 -16.37 -14.22
N LYS A 385 -9.89 -15.76 -15.25
CA LYS A 385 -11.35 -15.64 -15.35
C LYS A 385 -12.03 -17.00 -15.31
N ARG A 386 -11.46 -18.00 -15.98
CA ARG A 386 -12.03 -19.36 -16.01
C ARG A 386 -11.81 -20.13 -14.71
N ILE A 387 -10.64 -20.01 -14.10
CA ILE A 387 -10.33 -20.64 -12.81
C ILE A 387 -11.25 -20.09 -11.72
N ASN A 388 -11.54 -18.80 -11.69
CA ASN A 388 -12.52 -18.24 -10.75
C ASN A 388 -13.92 -18.86 -10.89
N ASN A 389 -14.33 -19.21 -12.11
CA ASN A 389 -15.57 -19.95 -12.32
C ASN A 389 -15.46 -21.41 -11.84
N LEU A 390 -14.31 -22.06 -12.08
CA LEU A 390 -14.04 -23.40 -11.57
C LEU A 390 -14.11 -23.45 -10.03
N PHE A 391 -13.55 -22.46 -9.33
CA PHE A 391 -13.65 -22.35 -7.87
C PHE A 391 -15.11 -22.38 -7.39
N LYS A 392 -15.96 -21.54 -7.99
CA LYS A 392 -17.40 -21.52 -7.66
C LYS A 392 -18.10 -22.85 -7.93
N GLN A 393 -17.66 -23.58 -8.97
CA GLN A 393 -18.19 -24.91 -9.29
C GLN A 393 -17.74 -25.95 -8.24
N ILE A 394 -16.48 -25.91 -7.82
CA ILE A 394 -15.94 -26.80 -6.77
C ILE A 394 -16.60 -26.53 -5.42
N ASP A 395 -16.75 -25.26 -5.02
CA ASP A 395 -17.46 -24.88 -3.80
C ASP A 395 -18.88 -25.45 -3.77
N GLY A 396 -19.60 -25.36 -4.89
CA GLY A 396 -20.94 -25.92 -5.02
C GLY A 396 -20.97 -27.45 -4.86
N ILE A 397 -19.93 -28.17 -5.28
CA ILE A 397 -19.81 -29.61 -5.06
C ILE A 397 -19.53 -29.91 -3.59
N LYS A 398 -18.57 -29.20 -2.97
CA LYS A 398 -18.21 -29.36 -1.56
C LYS A 398 -19.36 -29.02 -0.61
N GLU A 399 -20.13 -27.99 -0.92
CA GLU A 399 -21.35 -27.64 -0.18
C GLU A 399 -22.38 -28.78 -0.22
N LYS A 400 -22.55 -29.42 -1.38
CA LYS A 400 -23.45 -30.57 -1.52
C LYS A 400 -22.92 -31.80 -0.77
N GLU A 401 -21.63 -32.12 -0.88
CA GLU A 401 -20.98 -33.22 -0.14
C GLU A 401 -21.12 -33.04 1.39
N SER A 402 -21.07 -31.81 1.89
CA SER A 402 -21.21 -31.56 3.32
C SER A 402 -22.58 -31.96 3.89
N VAL A 403 -23.65 -31.97 3.07
CA VAL A 403 -24.97 -32.44 3.49
C VAL A 403 -24.97 -33.96 3.69
N LEU A 404 -24.23 -34.71 2.87
CA LEU A 404 -24.05 -36.15 3.04
C LEU A 404 -23.36 -36.46 4.39
N HIS A 405 -22.28 -35.75 4.70
CA HIS A 405 -21.58 -35.92 5.98
C HIS A 405 -22.45 -35.57 7.20
N LEU A 406 -23.25 -34.52 7.09
CA LEU A 406 -24.20 -34.14 8.15
C LEU A 406 -25.30 -35.20 8.33
N TYR A 407 -25.79 -35.76 7.23
CA TYR A 407 -26.72 -36.88 7.24
C TYR A 407 -26.13 -38.08 7.98
N ASP A 408 -24.93 -38.54 7.61
CA ASP A 408 -24.28 -39.69 8.24
C ASP A 408 -24.02 -39.47 9.74
N THR A 409 -23.64 -38.24 10.10
CA THR A 409 -23.42 -37.85 11.51
C THR A 409 -24.73 -37.85 12.30
N CYS A 410 -25.81 -37.31 11.74
CA CYS A 410 -27.13 -37.34 12.38
C CYS A 410 -27.63 -38.77 12.55
N VAL A 411 -27.52 -39.60 11.51
CA VAL A 411 -27.90 -41.02 11.55
C VAL A 411 -27.14 -41.76 12.65
N THR A 412 -25.84 -41.49 12.80
CA THR A 412 -25.03 -42.07 13.89
C THR A 412 -25.54 -41.62 15.26
N ALA A 413 -25.77 -40.32 15.44
CA ALA A 413 -26.31 -39.78 16.69
C ALA A 413 -27.70 -40.33 17.03
N MET A 414 -28.57 -40.55 16.03
CA MET A 414 -29.87 -41.18 16.21
C MET A 414 -29.74 -42.63 16.70
N ARG A 415 -28.81 -43.41 16.11
CA ARG A 415 -28.52 -44.77 16.56
C ARG A 415 -28.00 -44.80 18.00
N ASP A 416 -27.17 -43.84 18.40
CA ASP A 416 -26.65 -43.76 19.76
C ASP A 416 -27.74 -43.44 20.78
N VAL A 417 -28.71 -42.58 20.42
CA VAL A 417 -29.91 -42.33 21.24
C VAL A 417 -30.75 -43.59 21.39
N LEU A 418 -30.99 -44.33 20.30
CA LEU A 418 -31.74 -45.59 20.34
C LEU A 418 -31.04 -46.63 21.22
N LYS A 419 -29.71 -46.76 21.12
CA LYS A 419 -28.92 -47.64 22.00
C LYS A 419 -29.02 -47.22 23.47
N ALA A 420 -29.00 -45.93 23.76
CA ALA A 420 -29.18 -45.41 25.12
C ALA A 420 -30.57 -45.70 25.69
N GLU A 421 -31.57 -45.93 24.84
CA GLU A 421 -32.91 -46.40 25.22
C GLU A 421 -33.09 -47.93 25.14
N GLY A 422 -32.00 -48.67 24.93
CA GLY A 422 -31.99 -50.15 24.96
C GLY A 422 -32.29 -50.83 23.63
N ILE A 423 -32.25 -50.10 22.50
CA ILE A 423 -32.47 -50.64 21.15
C ILE A 423 -31.11 -50.82 20.47
N GLU A 424 -30.60 -52.06 20.46
CA GLU A 424 -29.20 -52.34 20.10
C GLU A 424 -28.89 -52.27 18.59
N SER A 425 -29.86 -52.51 17.71
CA SER A 425 -29.63 -52.47 16.25
C SER A 425 -30.88 -52.15 15.45
N VAL A 426 -30.75 -51.23 14.49
CA VAL A 426 -31.81 -50.79 13.58
C VAL A 426 -31.24 -50.67 12.16
N GLN A 427 -31.96 -51.20 11.18
CA GLN A 427 -31.62 -51.05 9.77
C GLN A 427 -31.88 -49.62 9.28
N ASP A 428 -31.08 -49.15 8.32
CA ASP A 428 -31.07 -47.75 7.86
C ASP A 428 -32.42 -47.30 7.28
N ASP A 429 -33.13 -48.21 6.62
CA ASP A 429 -34.44 -47.98 6.02
C ASP A 429 -35.57 -47.85 7.05
N GLN A 430 -35.41 -48.46 8.22
CA GLN A 430 -36.38 -48.43 9.33
C GLN A 430 -36.02 -47.42 10.41
N LEU A 431 -34.86 -46.77 10.31
CA LEU A 431 -34.32 -45.91 11.35
C LEU A 431 -35.26 -44.74 11.69
N ASP A 432 -35.82 -44.07 10.68
CA ASP A 432 -36.72 -42.94 10.85
C ASP A 432 -38.01 -43.35 11.58
N GLU A 433 -38.65 -44.43 11.10
CA GLU A 433 -39.90 -44.95 11.69
C GLU A 433 -39.72 -45.42 13.14
N ILE A 434 -38.62 -46.11 13.43
CA ILE A 434 -38.32 -46.60 14.79
C ILE A 434 -37.96 -45.43 15.71
N PHE A 435 -37.19 -44.46 15.23
CA PHE A 435 -36.85 -43.27 16.01
C PHE A 435 -38.09 -42.46 16.37
N ASP A 436 -38.99 -42.25 15.40
CA ASP A 436 -40.25 -41.54 15.66
C ASP A 436 -41.11 -42.27 16.68
N LYS A 437 -41.27 -43.59 16.55
CA LYS A 437 -42.08 -44.40 17.47
C LYS A 437 -41.50 -44.48 18.88
N GLU A 438 -40.21 -44.74 19.01
CA GLU A 438 -39.60 -45.10 20.29
C GLU A 438 -39.07 -43.87 21.05
N ILE A 439 -38.75 -42.78 20.35
CA ILE A 439 -38.14 -41.59 20.93
C ILE A 439 -39.12 -40.40 20.91
N VAL A 440 -39.68 -40.05 19.74
CA VAL A 440 -40.51 -38.84 19.59
C VAL A 440 -41.91 -39.06 20.17
N ALA A 441 -42.58 -40.16 19.83
CA ALA A 441 -43.94 -40.47 20.31
C ALA A 441 -43.98 -40.73 21.83
N LYS A 442 -42.86 -41.13 22.44
CA LYS A 442 -42.71 -41.25 23.90
C LYS A 442 -42.34 -39.93 24.58
N HIS A 443 -42.30 -38.82 23.85
CA HIS A 443 -41.93 -37.49 24.33
C HIS A 443 -40.53 -37.41 24.97
N LEU A 444 -39.61 -38.32 24.59
CA LEU A 444 -38.21 -38.26 25.02
C LEU A 444 -37.46 -37.15 24.29
N VAL A 445 -37.86 -36.86 23.05
CA VAL A 445 -37.33 -35.78 22.22
C VAL A 445 -38.49 -34.89 21.72
N PRO A 446 -38.36 -33.55 21.81
CA PRO A 446 -39.38 -32.63 21.32
C PRO A 446 -39.67 -32.77 19.81
N GLU A 447 -40.93 -32.61 19.42
CA GLU A 447 -41.42 -32.72 18.02
C GLU A 447 -40.66 -31.83 17.03
N LYS A 448 -40.12 -30.68 17.47
CA LYS A 448 -39.33 -29.79 16.60
C LYS A 448 -38.12 -30.51 15.97
N TYR A 449 -37.53 -31.47 16.67
CA TYR A 449 -36.36 -32.22 16.19
C TYR A 449 -36.74 -33.29 15.17
N HIS A 450 -37.95 -33.86 15.28
CA HIS A 450 -38.51 -34.73 14.23
C HIS A 450 -38.61 -33.99 12.89
N ARG A 451 -39.08 -32.74 12.91
CA ARG A 451 -39.14 -31.91 11.68
C ARG A 451 -37.76 -31.67 11.08
N MET A 452 -36.73 -31.49 11.92
CA MET A 452 -35.35 -31.32 11.48
C MET A 452 -34.79 -32.61 10.84
N ILE A 453 -35.07 -33.78 11.44
CA ILE A 453 -34.71 -35.09 10.88
C ILE A 453 -35.34 -35.25 9.49
N HIS A 454 -36.65 -35.04 9.38
CA HIS A 454 -37.35 -35.17 8.10
C HIS A 454 -36.82 -34.20 7.03
N ASN A 455 -36.50 -32.95 7.40
CA ASN A 455 -35.90 -31.98 6.48
C ASN A 455 -34.52 -32.45 5.99
N LEU A 456 -33.70 -33.04 6.86
CA LEU A 456 -32.40 -33.59 6.50
C LEU A 456 -32.52 -34.83 5.60
N MET A 457 -33.46 -35.75 5.91
CA MET A 457 -33.78 -36.91 5.06
C MET A 457 -34.22 -36.46 3.67
N LYS A 458 -35.05 -35.42 3.59
CA LYS A 458 -35.45 -34.80 2.32
C LYS A 458 -34.25 -34.19 1.59
N ALA A 459 -33.43 -33.41 2.28
CA ALA A 459 -32.24 -32.79 1.68
C ALA A 459 -31.26 -33.83 1.12
N LYS A 460 -31.11 -34.99 1.78
CA LYS A 460 -30.32 -36.12 1.26
C LYS A 460 -30.95 -36.72 0.00
N LYS A 461 -32.27 -36.93 -0.03
CA LYS A 461 -32.96 -37.40 -1.25
C LYS A 461 -32.80 -36.41 -2.40
N ASP A 462 -32.94 -35.11 -2.12
CA ASP A 462 -32.75 -34.06 -3.12
C ASP A 462 -31.28 -33.96 -3.58
N TYR A 463 -30.31 -34.28 -2.72
CA TYR A 463 -28.90 -34.45 -3.08
C TYR A 463 -28.71 -35.62 -4.07
N ASP A 464 -29.22 -36.81 -3.75
CA ASP A 464 -29.11 -38.00 -4.61
C ASP A 464 -29.74 -37.78 -5.99
N LEU A 465 -30.83 -37.01 -6.04
CA LEU A 465 -31.54 -36.65 -7.26
C LEU A 465 -30.92 -35.44 -8.00
N GLY A 466 -29.87 -34.82 -7.44
CA GLY A 466 -29.20 -33.65 -8.00
C GLY A 466 -30.02 -32.35 -7.96
N LYS A 467 -31.12 -32.31 -7.19
CA LYS A 467 -32.08 -31.20 -7.10
C LYS A 467 -31.83 -30.24 -5.93
N LEU A 468 -30.87 -30.55 -5.06
CA LEU A 468 -30.61 -29.78 -3.86
C LEU A 468 -30.16 -28.33 -4.16
N THR A 469 -30.86 -27.35 -3.60
CA THR A 469 -30.59 -25.91 -3.79
C THR A 469 -29.77 -25.31 -2.65
N LYS A 470 -29.14 -24.14 -2.89
CA LYS A 470 -28.34 -23.43 -1.87
C LYS A 470 -29.11 -23.09 -0.59
N PRO A 471 -30.34 -22.53 -0.64
CA PRO A 471 -31.12 -22.27 0.56
C PRO A 471 -31.45 -23.55 1.35
N GLU A 472 -31.67 -24.67 0.65
CA GLU A 472 -31.90 -25.97 1.30
C GLU A 472 -30.63 -26.50 1.98
N ILE A 473 -29.45 -26.31 1.38
CA ILE A 473 -28.15 -26.66 2.00
C ILE A 473 -27.93 -25.87 3.29
N GLU A 474 -28.12 -24.55 3.28
CA GLU A 474 -27.93 -23.73 4.48
C GLU A 474 -28.92 -24.10 5.59
N LYS A 475 -30.18 -24.34 5.23
CA LYS A 475 -31.20 -24.82 6.17
C LYS A 475 -30.82 -26.17 6.75
N ALA A 476 -30.44 -27.13 5.92
CA ALA A 476 -30.01 -28.46 6.35
C ALA A 476 -28.78 -28.39 7.29
N LYS A 477 -27.79 -27.54 6.99
CA LYS A 477 -26.63 -27.31 7.86
C LYS A 477 -27.03 -26.81 9.24
N LYS A 478 -27.85 -25.77 9.29
CA LYS A 478 -28.28 -25.15 10.55
C LYS A 478 -29.09 -26.13 11.41
N GLU A 479 -30.07 -26.80 10.81
CA GLU A 479 -30.93 -27.75 11.50
C GLU A 479 -30.15 -29.00 11.95
N SER A 480 -29.25 -29.53 11.11
CA SER A 480 -28.43 -30.70 11.47
C SER A 480 -27.52 -30.40 12.66
N ASN A 481 -26.87 -29.24 12.70
CA ASN A 481 -26.01 -28.87 13.82
C ASN A 481 -26.81 -28.71 15.14
N GLU A 482 -28.01 -28.13 15.09
CA GLU A 482 -28.88 -28.04 16.27
C GLU A 482 -29.33 -29.44 16.73
N LEU A 483 -29.72 -30.29 15.78
CA LEU A 483 -30.15 -31.66 16.03
C LEU A 483 -29.02 -32.50 16.64
N ILE A 484 -27.85 -32.56 16.00
CA ILE A 484 -26.68 -33.33 16.46
C ILE A 484 -26.32 -32.93 17.89
N LYS A 485 -26.25 -31.62 18.17
CA LYS A 485 -25.93 -31.13 19.52
C LYS A 485 -26.93 -31.65 20.55
N PHE A 486 -28.23 -31.58 20.23
CA PHE A 486 -29.27 -32.04 21.12
C PHE A 486 -29.24 -33.56 21.33
N LEU A 487 -29.06 -34.35 20.27
CA LEU A 487 -29.01 -35.82 20.35
C LEU A 487 -27.80 -36.29 21.18
N ILE A 488 -26.63 -35.68 20.99
CA ILE A 488 -25.44 -35.98 21.80
C ILE A 488 -25.70 -35.62 23.27
N GLU A 489 -26.26 -34.45 23.54
CA GLU A 489 -26.59 -34.02 24.90
C GLU A 489 -27.62 -34.96 25.56
N TYR A 490 -28.59 -35.48 24.79
CA TYR A 490 -29.53 -36.47 25.27
C TYR A 490 -28.83 -37.74 25.75
N VAL A 491 -27.95 -38.33 24.91
CA VAL A 491 -27.17 -39.54 25.24
C VAL A 491 -26.32 -39.29 26.50
N GLN A 492 -25.65 -38.14 26.57
CA GLN A 492 -24.82 -37.76 27.71
C GLN A 492 -25.65 -37.62 29.00
N ARG A 493 -26.81 -36.95 28.95
CA ARG A 493 -27.70 -36.81 30.12
C ARG A 493 -28.26 -38.14 30.58
N LYS A 494 -28.64 -39.03 29.64
CA LYS A 494 -29.16 -40.35 29.95
C LYS A 494 -28.10 -41.20 30.65
N ARG A 495 -26.91 -41.29 30.06
CA ARG A 495 -25.75 -41.97 30.67
C ARG A 495 -25.39 -41.36 32.02
N GLY A 496 -25.31 -40.03 32.13
CA GLY A 496 -25.02 -39.34 33.39
C GLY A 496 -26.00 -39.70 34.51
N LYS A 497 -27.30 -39.77 34.22
CA LYS A 497 -28.32 -40.22 35.19
C LYS A 497 -28.13 -41.67 35.62
N GLU A 498 -27.69 -42.55 34.72
CA GLU A 498 -27.41 -43.95 35.05
C GLU A 498 -26.14 -44.08 35.90
N ILE A 499 -25.08 -43.32 35.58
CA ILE A 499 -23.86 -43.26 36.38
C ILE A 499 -24.19 -42.77 37.80
N GLU A 500 -24.98 -41.70 37.96
CA GLU A 500 -25.37 -41.20 39.29
C GLU A 500 -26.12 -42.25 40.12
N LYS A 501 -26.94 -43.11 39.50
CA LYS A 501 -27.61 -44.22 40.22
C LYS A 501 -26.64 -45.34 40.64
N ALA A 502 -25.49 -45.44 39.98
CA ALA A 502 -24.47 -46.43 40.25
C ALA A 502 -23.37 -45.94 41.21
N LYS A 503 -23.47 -44.68 41.66
CA LYS A 503 -22.54 -44.06 42.61
C LYS A 503 -22.96 -44.29 44.05
N ILE A 504 -21.98 -44.63 44.88
CA ILE A 504 -22.06 -44.57 46.34
C ILE A 504 -21.18 -43.41 46.77
N ARG A 505 -21.78 -42.37 47.34
CA ARG A 505 -21.01 -41.29 47.95
C ARG A 505 -20.80 -41.58 49.42
N VAL A 506 -19.56 -41.41 49.88
CA VAL A 506 -19.16 -41.67 51.25
C VAL A 506 -18.54 -40.43 51.88
N LYS A 507 -18.71 -40.28 53.19
CA LYS A 507 -17.97 -39.31 53.99
C LYS A 507 -17.09 -40.07 54.97
N HIS A 508 -15.83 -39.67 55.09
CA HIS A 508 -14.87 -40.24 56.03
C HIS A 508 -14.02 -39.12 56.65
N GLY A 509 -14.15 -38.93 57.96
CA GLY A 509 -13.63 -37.73 58.62
C GLY A 509 -14.21 -36.45 57.99
N ASP A 510 -13.33 -35.57 57.50
CA ASP A 510 -13.69 -34.32 56.81
C ASP A 510 -13.64 -34.43 55.27
N ARG A 511 -13.42 -35.64 54.72
CA ARG A 511 -13.28 -35.88 53.27
C ARG A 511 -14.50 -36.60 52.71
N TYR A 512 -14.71 -36.43 51.41
CA TYR A 512 -15.80 -37.07 50.68
C TYR A 512 -15.24 -37.98 49.58
N GLY A 513 -15.63 -39.25 49.59
CA GLY A 513 -15.25 -40.24 48.58
C GLY A 513 -16.42 -40.62 47.67
N GLU A 514 -16.12 -41.19 46.52
CA GLU A 514 -17.12 -41.70 45.58
C GLU A 514 -16.72 -43.09 45.08
N VAL A 515 -17.65 -44.04 45.14
CA VAL A 515 -17.49 -45.38 44.56
C VAL A 515 -18.48 -45.57 43.43
N ILE A 516 -17.96 -45.74 42.21
CA ILE A 516 -18.75 -45.97 41.00
C ILE A 516 -18.78 -47.47 40.73
N LEU A 517 -19.96 -48.08 40.85
CA LEU A 517 -20.14 -49.51 40.64
C LEU A 517 -20.56 -49.80 39.20
N LEU A 518 -19.67 -50.43 38.42
CA LEU A 518 -19.96 -50.96 37.09
C LEU A 518 -20.24 -52.47 37.18
N GLU A 519 -20.67 -53.11 36.09
CA GLU A 519 -21.13 -54.51 36.13
C GLU A 519 -20.10 -55.50 36.69
N LYS A 520 -18.80 -55.32 36.38
CA LYS A 520 -17.71 -56.21 36.81
C LYS A 520 -16.61 -55.53 37.61
N THR A 521 -16.57 -54.20 37.58
CA THR A 521 -15.49 -53.38 38.14
C THR A 521 -16.07 -52.22 38.92
N ALA A 522 -15.37 -51.78 39.95
CA ALA A 522 -15.70 -50.60 40.72
C ALA A 522 -14.51 -49.65 40.72
N PHE A 523 -14.79 -48.37 40.57
CA PHE A 523 -13.81 -47.30 40.74
C PHE A 523 -14.08 -46.58 42.04
N ILE A 524 -13.02 -46.27 42.77
CA ILE A 524 -13.04 -45.63 44.07
C ILE A 524 -12.24 -44.33 43.95
N ILE A 525 -12.90 -43.20 44.15
CA ILE A 525 -12.28 -41.89 44.29
C ILE A 525 -12.20 -41.63 45.80
N HIS A 526 -10.98 -41.51 46.34
CA HIS A 526 -10.78 -41.43 47.79
C HIS A 526 -11.17 -40.07 48.38
N ASP A 527 -10.90 -39.01 47.62
CA ASP A 527 -11.24 -37.63 47.98
C ASP A 527 -11.66 -36.87 46.72
N ILE A 528 -12.93 -36.48 46.63
CA ILE A 528 -13.50 -35.78 45.47
C ILE A 528 -13.13 -34.29 45.46
N ASP A 529 -12.75 -33.72 46.61
CA ASP A 529 -12.44 -32.30 46.78
C ASP A 529 -10.94 -32.00 46.59
N ASN A 530 -10.11 -33.05 46.48
CA ASN A 530 -8.69 -32.91 46.18
C ASN A 530 -8.46 -32.62 44.67
N GLU A 531 -7.56 -31.68 44.37
CA GLU A 531 -7.17 -31.35 42.99
C GLU A 531 -6.55 -32.55 42.27
N GLU A 532 -5.73 -33.34 42.98
CA GLU A 532 -5.22 -34.63 42.50
C GLU A 532 -6.09 -35.77 43.03
N LYS A 533 -7.05 -36.21 42.21
CA LYS A 533 -7.96 -37.30 42.56
C LYS A 533 -7.18 -38.61 42.67
N GLU A 534 -7.05 -39.13 43.88
CA GLU A 534 -6.55 -40.49 44.11
C GLU A 534 -7.66 -41.49 43.72
N ILE A 535 -7.40 -42.29 42.68
CA ILE A 535 -8.36 -43.24 42.12
C ILE A 535 -7.82 -44.66 42.25
N SER A 536 -8.65 -45.55 42.77
CA SER A 536 -8.40 -47.00 42.80
C SER A 536 -9.47 -47.75 42.02
N GLN A 537 -9.13 -48.94 41.53
CA GLN A 537 -10.05 -49.84 40.85
C GLN A 537 -10.04 -51.23 41.53
N ALA A 538 -11.19 -51.90 41.55
CA ALA A 538 -11.32 -53.28 42.02
C ALA A 538 -12.34 -54.06 41.19
N ASP A 539 -12.12 -55.36 41.08
CA ASP A 539 -13.12 -56.29 40.51
C ASP A 539 -14.26 -56.50 41.53
N ILE A 540 -15.50 -56.60 41.07
CA ILE A 540 -16.66 -56.91 41.91
C ILE A 540 -16.85 -58.44 41.95
N ASN A 541 -16.70 -59.02 43.14
CA ASN A 541 -16.82 -60.46 43.35
C ASN A 541 -18.30 -60.92 43.34
N GLU A 542 -18.57 -62.22 43.17
CA GLU A 542 -19.94 -62.76 43.14
C GLU A 542 -20.74 -62.49 44.42
N ASN A 543 -20.06 -62.40 45.57
CA ASN A 543 -20.65 -62.02 46.86
C ASN A 543 -20.99 -60.52 46.95
N GLY A 544 -20.68 -59.74 45.90
CA GLY A 544 -20.84 -58.30 45.79
C GLY A 544 -19.89 -57.53 46.68
N GLY A 545 -18.71 -58.06 46.98
CA GLY A 545 -17.62 -57.33 47.62
C GLY A 545 -16.59 -56.83 46.62
N LEU A 546 -15.74 -55.89 47.05
CA LEU A 546 -14.63 -55.35 46.27
C LEU A 546 -13.40 -56.27 46.41
N GLY A 547 -12.83 -56.66 45.27
CA GLY A 547 -11.57 -57.40 45.21
C GLY A 547 -10.36 -56.57 45.62
N LYS A 548 -9.16 -57.04 45.27
CA LYS A 548 -7.93 -56.32 45.60
C LYS A 548 -7.87 -54.98 44.87
N LEU A 549 -7.74 -53.89 45.64
CA LEU A 549 -7.55 -52.55 45.09
C LEU A 549 -6.25 -52.47 44.27
N LYS A 550 -6.35 -51.86 43.09
CA LYS A 550 -5.24 -51.48 42.22
C LYS A 550 -5.32 -49.98 42.00
N GLU A 551 -4.17 -49.31 41.90
CA GLU A 551 -4.12 -47.91 41.49
C GLU A 551 -4.73 -47.74 40.10
N SER A 552 -5.38 -46.60 39.88
CA SER A 552 -6.06 -46.26 38.63
C SER A 552 -5.98 -44.76 38.37
N SER A 553 -6.42 -44.33 37.19
CA SER A 553 -6.39 -42.93 36.78
C SER A 553 -7.75 -42.44 36.30
N ILE A 554 -7.87 -41.11 36.17
CA ILE A 554 -9.10 -40.50 35.69
C ILE A 554 -9.37 -40.88 34.23
N GLU A 555 -8.32 -41.03 33.41
CA GLU A 555 -8.42 -41.47 32.02
C GLU A 555 -8.91 -42.93 31.94
N ALA A 556 -8.46 -43.79 32.85
CA ALA A 556 -8.93 -45.18 32.91
C ALA A 556 -10.42 -45.26 33.28
N LEU A 557 -10.85 -44.44 34.25
CA LEU A 557 -12.25 -44.30 34.62
C LEU A 557 -13.11 -43.78 33.45
N GLU A 558 -12.69 -42.69 32.81
CA GLU A 558 -13.42 -42.12 31.66
C GLU A 558 -13.56 -43.13 30.52
N LYS A 559 -12.48 -43.85 30.21
CA LYS A 559 -12.50 -44.89 29.17
C LYS A 559 -13.51 -46.00 29.50
N GLU A 560 -13.56 -46.45 30.75
CA GLU A 560 -14.47 -47.50 31.16
C GLU A 560 -15.93 -47.01 31.20
N LEU A 561 -16.18 -45.76 31.62
CA LEU A 561 -17.52 -45.15 31.59
C LEU A 561 -18.09 -45.02 30.17
N VAL A 562 -17.23 -44.91 29.15
CA VAL A 562 -17.67 -44.88 27.75
C VAL A 562 -18.11 -46.27 27.26
N THR A 563 -17.50 -47.35 27.75
CA THR A 563 -17.69 -48.72 27.23
C THR A 563 -18.57 -49.62 28.10
N ALA A 564 -18.64 -49.38 29.41
CA ALA A 564 -19.33 -50.25 30.35
C ALA A 564 -20.86 -50.16 30.23
N LYS A 565 -21.53 -51.31 30.41
CA LYS A 565 -22.98 -51.35 30.65
C LYS A 565 -23.22 -50.88 32.08
N ILE A 566 -23.84 -49.72 32.24
CA ILE A 566 -24.22 -49.20 33.54
C ILE A 566 -25.55 -49.86 33.94
N PRO A 567 -25.60 -50.61 35.06
CA PRO A 567 -26.82 -51.28 35.46
C PRO A 567 -27.94 -50.25 35.75
N PRO A 568 -29.17 -50.47 35.27
CA PRO A 568 -30.28 -49.53 35.47
C PRO A 568 -30.71 -49.43 36.95
N ARG A 569 -30.36 -50.43 37.76
CA ARG A 569 -30.49 -50.49 39.21
C ARG A 569 -29.27 -51.18 39.81
N THR A 570 -28.54 -50.47 40.65
CA THR A 570 -27.41 -51.04 41.40
C THR A 570 -27.88 -51.49 42.76
N PHE A 571 -27.73 -52.77 43.07
CA PHE A 571 -28.02 -53.34 44.40
C PHE A 571 -26.73 -53.48 45.18
N ILE A 572 -26.66 -52.85 46.35
CA ILE A 572 -25.49 -52.91 47.23
C ILE A 572 -25.67 -54.10 48.18
N LYS A 573 -24.81 -55.12 48.05
CA LYS A 573 -24.79 -56.26 48.98
C LYS A 573 -24.09 -55.85 50.27
N GLN A 574 -24.40 -56.54 51.38
CA GLN A 574 -23.80 -56.28 52.70
C GLN A 574 -22.26 -56.18 52.64
N LYS A 575 -21.62 -56.99 51.78
CA LYS A 575 -20.16 -57.06 51.69
C LYS A 575 -19.51 -55.74 51.26
N ILE A 576 -20.11 -54.98 50.32
CA ILE A 576 -19.61 -53.65 49.95
C ILE A 576 -19.55 -52.72 51.17
N PHE A 577 -20.54 -52.76 52.08
CA PHE A 577 -20.52 -51.91 53.28
C PHE A 577 -19.35 -52.25 54.22
N GLU A 578 -18.97 -53.52 54.30
CA GLU A 578 -17.81 -53.95 55.07
C GLU A 578 -16.50 -53.54 54.39
N ASP A 579 -16.44 -53.68 53.07
CA ASP A 579 -15.25 -53.34 52.30
C ASP A 579 -15.01 -51.82 52.30
N LEU A 580 -16.07 -51.00 52.24
CA LEU A 580 -15.98 -49.54 52.41
C LEU A 580 -15.34 -49.15 53.76
N LYS A 581 -15.59 -49.90 54.84
CA LYS A 581 -14.92 -49.66 56.15
C LYS A 581 -13.43 -49.98 56.11
N GLY A 582 -13.03 -50.97 55.31
CA GLY A 582 -11.63 -51.31 55.09
C GLY A 582 -10.89 -50.26 54.25
N ILE A 583 -11.60 -49.61 53.33
CA ILE A 583 -11.05 -48.63 52.39
C ILE A 583 -11.02 -47.21 52.99
N PHE A 584 -12.13 -46.75 53.55
CA PHE A 584 -12.32 -45.38 54.03
C PHE A 584 -12.24 -45.24 55.56
N GLY A 585 -12.06 -46.35 56.29
CA GLY A 585 -12.01 -46.37 57.75
C GLY A 585 -13.34 -46.71 58.43
N LYS A 586 -13.28 -46.94 59.75
CA LYS A 586 -14.41 -47.47 60.53
C LYS A 586 -15.60 -46.51 60.65
N ASP A 587 -15.36 -45.22 60.51
CA ASP A 587 -16.35 -44.14 60.68
C ASP A 587 -16.96 -43.69 59.34
N VAL A 588 -16.88 -44.52 58.29
CA VAL A 588 -17.43 -44.19 56.97
C VAL A 588 -18.97 -44.05 57.03
N GLU A 589 -19.46 -42.92 56.57
CA GLU A 589 -20.89 -42.62 56.40
C GLU A 589 -21.25 -42.72 54.92
N ILE A 590 -22.42 -43.29 54.59
CA ILE A 590 -22.90 -43.37 53.20
C ILE A 590 -24.03 -42.36 53.02
N LEU A 591 -23.90 -41.52 52.01
CA LEU A 591 -24.94 -40.57 51.65
C LEU A 591 -26.06 -41.28 50.88
N VAL A 592 -27.29 -41.23 51.40
CA VAL A 592 -28.47 -41.81 50.77
C VAL A 592 -29.37 -40.70 50.23
N GLY A 593 -29.44 -40.59 48.90
CA GLY A 593 -30.21 -39.56 48.21
C GLY A 593 -29.43 -38.24 48.10
N TYR A 594 -29.31 -37.76 46.85
CA TYR A 594 -28.75 -36.45 46.49
C TYR A 594 -29.82 -35.63 45.79
#